data_AF-A0A955FW85-F1
#
_entry.id   AF-A0A955FW85-F1
#
_cell.length_a   1.000
_cell.length_b   1.000
_cell.length_c   1.000
_cell.angle_alpha   90.00
_cell.angle_beta   90.00
_cell.angle_gamma   90.00
#
_symmetry.space_group_name_H-M   'P 1'
#
loop_
_entity.id
_entity.type
_entity.pdbx_description
1 polymer ?
#
loop_
_entity_poly.entity_id
_entity_poly.type
_entity_poly.pdbx_seq_one_letter_code
_entity_poly.pdbx_strand_id
1 'polypeptide(L)'
;VEVPSIDFMQRVGPEPLEDSFTSSEFIPRTRRRNNTTVKAAILDQTVLAGVGNIYADESLWGANIHPATRVKAVTDEQLTELLKEIKYVMNLAIDKGGSTDRNYVNAEGKRGSYIDFARVFRREGLACPRHPDVMIEKIRVAGRGTHICPVCQVIQS
;
A
#
# COMPACT_ATOMS: atom_id res chain seq x y z
N VAL A 1 15.22 27.58 -2.41
CA VAL A 1 16.11 26.58 -3.04
C VAL A 1 15.34 26.01 -4.21
N GLU A 2 15.65 26.42 -5.43
CA GLU A 2 15.05 25.80 -6.62
C GLU A 2 15.62 24.38 -6.76
N VAL A 3 14.76 23.40 -6.55
CA VAL A 3 15.11 21.99 -6.72
C VAL A 3 15.19 21.71 -8.22
N PRO A 4 16.33 21.23 -8.76
CA PRO A 4 16.47 20.97 -10.18
C PRO A 4 15.42 19.97 -10.66
N SER A 5 14.81 20.23 -11.82
CA SER A 5 13.90 19.29 -12.50
C SER A 5 14.69 18.08 -13.01
N ILE A 6 14.74 17.02 -12.21
CA ILE A 6 15.32 15.73 -12.59
C ILE A 6 14.25 14.93 -13.35
N ASP A 7 14.59 14.30 -14.47
CA ASP A 7 13.68 13.53 -15.36
C ASP A 7 12.83 12.47 -14.62
N PHE A 8 13.33 11.95 -13.50
CA PHE A 8 12.61 11.08 -12.57
C PHE A 8 11.35 11.73 -11.96
N MET A 9 11.41 13.02 -11.61
CA MET A 9 10.26 13.75 -11.06
C MET A 9 9.17 14.04 -12.12
N GLN A 10 9.48 13.94 -13.41
CA GLN A 10 8.50 14.20 -14.48
C GLN A 10 7.47 13.08 -14.65
N ARG A 11 7.65 11.92 -14.00
CA ARG A 11 6.79 10.73 -14.18
C ARG A 11 6.17 10.19 -12.89
N VAL A 12 6.36 10.87 -11.77
CA VAL A 12 5.76 10.45 -10.50
C VAL A 12 4.32 10.96 -10.43
N GLY A 13 3.42 10.11 -9.92
CA GLY A 13 2.04 10.45 -9.62
C GLY A 13 1.95 11.42 -8.44
N PRO A 14 0.72 11.83 -8.09
CA PRO A 14 0.47 12.72 -6.96
C PRO A 14 0.92 12.10 -5.64
N GLU A 15 1.31 12.97 -4.70
CA GLU A 15 1.64 12.60 -3.33
C GLU A 15 0.35 12.23 -2.58
N PRO A 16 0.22 10.98 -2.08
CA PRO A 16 -1.01 10.52 -1.45
C PRO A 16 -1.47 11.36 -0.27
N LEU A 17 -0.56 11.99 0.48
CA LEU A 17 -0.89 12.75 1.68
C LEU A 17 -1.27 14.22 1.43
N GLU A 18 -1.20 14.70 0.19
CA GLU A 18 -1.69 16.03 -0.15
C GLU A 18 -3.22 16.10 -0.03
N ASP A 19 -3.74 17.19 0.54
CA ASP A 19 -5.18 17.43 0.71
C ASP A 19 -5.93 17.49 -0.63
N SER A 20 -5.25 17.94 -1.69
CA SER A 20 -5.75 17.98 -3.06
C SER A 20 -5.99 16.59 -3.65
N PHE A 21 -5.27 15.56 -3.17
CA PHE A 21 -5.37 14.22 -3.72
C PHE A 21 -6.52 13.43 -3.07
N THR A 22 -7.61 13.30 -3.81
CA THR A 22 -8.86 12.67 -3.35
C THR A 22 -9.22 11.43 -4.16
N SER A 23 -10.28 10.73 -3.77
CA SER A 23 -10.79 9.56 -4.52
C SER A 23 -11.18 9.92 -5.95
N SER A 24 -11.64 11.15 -6.22
CA SER A 24 -11.97 11.60 -7.57
C SER A 24 -10.77 11.69 -8.51
N GLU A 25 -9.55 11.81 -7.98
CA GLU A 25 -8.32 11.72 -8.78
C GLU A 25 -7.73 10.29 -8.75
N PHE A 26 -7.72 9.65 -7.58
CA PHE A 26 -7.15 8.32 -7.40
C PHE A 26 -7.85 7.25 -8.24
N ILE A 27 -9.18 7.27 -8.32
CA ILE A 27 -9.96 6.27 -9.05
C ILE A 27 -9.64 6.30 -10.54
N PRO A 28 -9.79 7.43 -11.28
CA PRO A 28 -9.45 7.46 -12.71
C PRO A 28 -8.00 7.04 -13.01
N ARG A 29 -7.04 7.44 -12.16
CA ARG A 29 -5.63 7.03 -12.31
C ARG A 29 -5.45 5.53 -12.17
N THR A 30 -6.07 4.94 -11.15
CA THR A 30 -6.04 3.50 -10.90
C THR A 30 -6.73 2.73 -12.04
N ARG A 31 -7.87 3.23 -12.55
CA ARG A 31 -8.62 2.63 -13.66
C ARG A 31 -7.83 2.55 -14.97
N ARG A 32 -6.82 3.40 -15.20
CA ARG A 32 -5.87 3.24 -16.34
C ARG A 32 -5.12 1.90 -16.31
N ARG A 33 -5.10 1.23 -15.16
CA ARG A 33 -4.48 -0.08 -14.94
C ARG A 33 -5.51 -1.22 -14.76
N ASN A 34 -6.72 -1.07 -15.32
CA ASN A 34 -7.87 -1.99 -15.18
C ASN A 34 -7.55 -3.48 -15.35
N ASN A 35 -6.62 -3.83 -16.25
CA ASN A 35 -6.26 -5.23 -16.56
C ASN A 35 -5.17 -5.80 -15.65
N THR A 36 -4.57 -4.99 -14.78
CA THR A 36 -3.58 -5.40 -13.80
C THR A 36 -4.23 -5.71 -12.45
N THR A 37 -3.49 -6.38 -11.57
CA THR A 37 -3.91 -6.55 -10.17
C THR A 37 -3.87 -5.22 -9.42
N VAL A 38 -4.78 -5.00 -8.47
CA VAL A 38 -4.83 -3.78 -7.66
C VAL A 38 -3.51 -3.49 -6.94
N LYS A 39 -2.80 -4.53 -6.45
CA LYS A 39 -1.47 -4.35 -5.86
C LYS A 39 -0.45 -3.80 -6.86
N ALA A 40 -0.45 -4.31 -8.09
CA ALA A 40 0.42 -3.78 -9.15
C ALA A 40 0.11 -2.31 -9.45
N ALA A 41 -1.17 -1.95 -9.50
CA ALA A 41 -1.60 -0.58 -9.79
C ALA A 41 -1.16 0.41 -8.72
N ILE A 42 -1.29 0.09 -7.43
CA ILE A 42 -0.88 1.01 -6.36
C ILE A 42 0.64 1.04 -6.12
N LEU A 43 1.39 0.06 -6.62
CA LEU A 43 2.86 0.08 -6.60
C LEU A 43 3.45 0.89 -7.78
N ASP A 44 2.64 1.17 -8.79
CA ASP A 44 3.04 1.95 -9.94
C ASP A 44 3.16 3.42 -9.55
N GLN A 45 4.40 3.92 -9.54
CA GLN A 45 4.70 5.29 -9.14
C GLN A 45 4.07 6.34 -10.05
N THR A 46 3.52 5.98 -11.21
CA THR A 46 2.74 6.88 -12.08
C THR A 46 1.28 7.06 -11.63
N VAL A 47 0.76 6.12 -10.82
CA VAL A 47 -0.60 6.17 -10.26
C VAL A 47 -0.62 7.05 -9.02
N LEU A 48 0.30 6.83 -8.09
CA LEU A 48 0.51 7.63 -6.89
C LEU A 48 1.94 7.42 -6.36
N ALA A 49 2.53 8.46 -5.79
CA ALA A 49 3.89 8.42 -5.27
C ALA A 49 3.99 7.65 -3.95
N GLY A 50 5.19 7.19 -3.60
CA GLY A 50 5.55 6.83 -2.22
C GLY A 50 4.99 5.50 -1.70
N VAL A 51 4.04 4.88 -2.39
CA VAL A 51 3.48 3.58 -2.01
C VAL A 51 4.47 2.45 -2.36
N GLY A 52 5.13 1.93 -1.34
CA GLY A 52 5.99 0.74 -1.40
C GLY A 52 5.27 -0.56 -1.01
N ASN A 53 6.01 -1.67 -0.98
CA ASN A 53 5.43 -3.00 -0.74
C ASN A 53 4.78 -3.14 0.65
N ILE A 54 5.34 -2.51 1.68
CA ILE A 54 4.80 -2.52 3.04
C ILE A 54 3.44 -1.83 3.05
N TYR A 55 3.39 -0.59 2.58
CA TYR A 55 2.17 0.20 2.55
C TYR A 55 1.10 -0.45 1.68
N ALA A 56 1.49 -1.06 0.55
CA ALA A 56 0.55 -1.81 -0.29
C ALA A 56 -0.10 -2.99 0.44
N ASP A 57 0.69 -3.85 1.12
CA ASP A 57 0.15 -5.01 1.86
C ASP A 57 -0.81 -4.55 2.96
N GLU A 58 -0.37 -3.58 3.75
CA GLU A 58 -1.10 -3.07 4.91
C GLU A 58 -2.38 -2.36 4.51
N SER A 59 -2.36 -1.58 3.43
CA SER A 59 -3.54 -0.83 2.97
C SER A 59 -4.56 -1.75 2.32
N LEU A 60 -4.12 -2.75 1.56
CA LEU A 60 -5.01 -3.74 0.95
C LEU A 60 -5.66 -4.63 2.00
N TRP A 61 -4.93 -5.01 3.06
CA TRP A 61 -5.54 -5.65 4.21
C TRP A 61 -6.53 -4.72 4.90
N GLY A 62 -6.14 -3.46 5.12
CA GLY A 62 -6.98 -2.41 5.69
C GLY A 62 -8.34 -2.34 5.00
N ALA A 63 -8.32 -2.26 3.67
CA ALA A 63 -9.49 -2.14 2.82
C ALA A 63 -10.23 -3.46 2.51
N ASN A 64 -9.78 -4.60 3.06
CA ASN A 64 -10.32 -5.94 2.76
C ASN A 64 -10.29 -6.32 1.26
N ILE A 65 -9.25 -5.89 0.53
CA ILE A 65 -9.11 -6.19 -0.89
C ILE A 65 -7.99 -7.21 -1.08
N HIS A 66 -8.29 -8.30 -1.79
CA HIS A 66 -7.26 -9.25 -2.15
C HIS A 66 -6.28 -8.62 -3.17
N PRO A 67 -4.95 -8.69 -2.92
CA PRO A 67 -3.95 -7.99 -3.74
C PRO A 67 -3.93 -8.44 -5.20
N ALA A 68 -4.33 -9.68 -5.49
CA ALA A 68 -4.42 -10.22 -6.84
C ALA A 68 -5.74 -9.90 -7.56
N THR A 69 -6.71 -9.26 -6.90
CA THR A 69 -7.93 -8.81 -7.56
C THR A 69 -7.58 -7.84 -8.68
N ARG A 70 -8.16 -8.01 -9.87
CA ARG A 70 -7.95 -7.07 -10.98
C ARG A 70 -8.59 -5.75 -10.65
N VAL A 71 -7.95 -4.64 -11.02
CA VAL A 71 -8.48 -3.29 -10.77
C VAL A 71 -9.92 -3.15 -11.28
N LYS A 72 -10.23 -3.69 -12.46
CA LYS A 72 -11.59 -3.65 -13.03
C LYS A 72 -12.68 -4.33 -12.16
N ALA A 73 -12.31 -5.23 -11.27
CA ALA A 73 -13.22 -5.95 -10.37
C ALA A 73 -13.33 -5.31 -8.97
N VAL A 74 -12.50 -4.30 -8.67
CA VAL A 74 -12.61 -3.50 -7.43
C VAL A 74 -13.63 -2.40 -7.68
N THR A 75 -14.59 -2.18 -6.78
CA THR A 75 -15.59 -1.11 -6.91
C THR A 75 -14.99 0.27 -6.59
N ASP A 76 -15.67 1.35 -6.98
CA ASP A 76 -15.20 2.72 -6.69
C ASP A 76 -15.26 3.02 -5.17
N GLU A 77 -16.20 2.41 -4.44
CA GLU A 77 -16.28 2.49 -2.98
C GLU A 77 -15.07 1.80 -2.34
N GLN A 78 -14.69 0.63 -2.85
CA GLN A 78 -13.50 -0.09 -2.38
C GLN A 78 -12.21 0.66 -2.71
N LEU A 79 -12.12 1.30 -3.88
CA LEU A 79 -10.98 2.16 -4.21
C LEU A 79 -10.93 3.40 -3.32
N THR A 80 -12.08 3.97 -2.96
CA THR A 80 -12.17 5.08 -2.00
C THR A 80 -11.66 4.64 -0.63
N GLU A 81 -12.06 3.46 -0.16
CA GLU A 81 -11.59 2.92 1.12
C GLU A 81 -10.10 2.57 1.08
N LEU A 82 -9.62 2.03 -0.04
CA LEU A 82 -8.20 1.78 -0.26
C LEU A 82 -7.36 3.06 -0.16
N LEU A 83 -7.82 4.17 -0.72
CA LEU A 83 -7.10 5.45 -0.60
C LEU A 83 -7.04 5.92 0.87
N LYS A 84 -8.12 5.78 1.64
CA LYS A 84 -8.12 6.12 3.06
C LYS A 84 -7.12 5.28 3.84
N GLU A 85 -7.08 3.97 3.59
CA GLU A 85 -6.14 3.06 4.25
C GLU A 85 -4.69 3.33 3.84
N ILE A 86 -4.43 3.71 2.57
CA ILE A 86 -3.11 4.18 2.12
C ILE A 86 -2.68 5.40 2.92
N LYS A 87 -3.53 6.43 2.99
CA LYS A 87 -3.27 7.66 3.77
C LYS A 87 -3.05 7.34 5.24
N TYR A 88 -3.87 6.46 5.82
CA TYR A 88 -3.75 6.05 7.22
C TYR A 88 -2.40 5.36 7.50
N VAL A 89 -2.04 4.37 6.69
CA VAL A 89 -0.79 3.61 6.85
C VAL A 89 0.43 4.51 6.66
N MET A 90 0.41 5.42 5.68
CA MET A 90 1.51 6.36 5.45
C MET A 90 1.66 7.37 6.59
N ASN A 91 0.56 7.93 7.10
CA ASN A 91 0.61 8.81 8.27
C ASN A 91 1.10 8.05 9.52
N LEU A 92 0.62 6.83 9.75
CA LEU A 92 1.11 6.00 10.84
C LEU A 92 2.61 5.72 10.71
N ALA A 93 3.11 5.50 9.51
CA ALA A 93 4.54 5.36 9.28
C ALA A 93 5.29 6.65 9.63
N ILE A 94 4.81 7.83 9.21
CA ILE A 94 5.40 9.13 9.55
C ILE A 94 5.43 9.33 11.07
N ASP A 95 4.30 9.14 11.75
CA ASP A 95 4.17 9.30 13.21
C ASP A 95 5.10 8.38 13.99
N LYS A 96 5.44 7.22 13.43
CA LYS A 96 6.33 6.22 14.05
C LYS A 96 7.78 6.29 13.55
N GLY A 97 8.15 7.37 12.85
CA GLY A 97 9.53 7.62 12.42
C GLY A 97 9.95 6.89 11.13
N GLY A 98 8.99 6.49 10.31
CA GLY A 98 9.14 5.82 9.02
C GLY A 98 9.06 4.29 9.08
N SER A 99 9.03 3.64 7.91
CA SER A 99 9.31 2.21 7.77
C SER A 99 10.78 2.02 7.38
N THR A 100 11.63 1.62 8.33
CA THR A 100 13.00 1.22 8.01
C THR A 100 13.02 -0.23 7.54
N ASP A 101 13.36 -0.45 6.26
CA ASP A 101 13.87 -1.76 5.84
C ASP A 101 15.24 -1.98 6.51
N ARG A 102 15.74 -3.23 6.59
CA ARG A 102 16.97 -3.59 7.36
C ARG A 102 18.21 -2.70 7.12
N ASN A 103 18.23 -1.93 6.02
CA ASN A 103 19.33 -1.06 5.60
C ASN A 103 19.02 0.45 5.66
N TYR A 104 17.83 0.88 6.08
CA TYR A 104 17.49 2.31 6.17
C TYR A 104 17.64 2.78 7.63
N VAL A 105 18.39 3.85 7.85
CA VAL A 105 18.47 4.59 9.11
C VAL A 105 17.96 5.99 8.82
N ASN A 106 17.12 6.53 9.69
CA ASN A 106 16.68 7.91 9.52
C ASN A 106 17.86 8.87 9.76
N ALA A 107 17.67 10.16 9.46
CA ALA A 107 18.72 11.18 9.59
C ALA A 107 19.31 11.31 11.02
N GLU A 108 18.63 10.75 12.03
CA GLU A 108 19.05 10.74 13.44
C GLU A 108 19.68 9.41 13.88
N GLY A 109 19.88 8.45 12.96
CA GLY A 109 20.46 7.14 13.27
C GLY A 109 19.51 6.18 14.01
N LYS A 110 18.23 6.54 14.17
CA LYS A 110 17.21 5.68 14.78
C LYS A 110 16.54 4.79 13.73
N ARG A 111 16.28 3.53 14.10
CA ARG A 111 15.45 2.60 13.32
C ARG A 111 13.98 2.90 13.61
N GLY A 112 13.29 3.58 12.69
CA GLY A 112 11.84 3.69 12.72
C GLY A 112 11.20 2.38 12.29
N SER A 113 10.57 1.66 13.20
CA SER A 113 10.07 0.31 12.93
C SER A 113 8.55 0.33 12.74
N TYR A 114 8.05 0.81 11.58
CA TYR A 114 6.66 0.51 11.20
C TYR A 114 6.34 -1.00 11.36
N ILE A 115 7.35 -1.86 11.23
CA ILE A 115 7.28 -3.30 11.45
C ILE A 115 6.63 -3.64 12.81
N ASP A 116 6.85 -2.85 13.86
CA ASP A 116 6.26 -3.09 15.18
C ASP A 116 4.73 -2.90 15.18
N PHE A 117 4.22 -2.10 14.25
CA PHE A 117 2.79 -1.78 14.08
C PHE A 117 2.16 -2.47 12.87
N ALA A 118 2.91 -3.31 12.15
CA ALA A 118 2.41 -4.01 10.98
C ALA A 118 1.26 -4.95 11.36
N ARG A 119 0.21 -4.96 10.54
CA ARG A 119 -0.99 -5.78 10.70
C ARG A 119 -0.84 -7.11 9.97
N VAL A 120 -0.16 -7.12 8.82
CA VAL A 120 0.13 -8.31 8.00
C VAL A 120 1.57 -8.41 7.50
N PHE A 121 2.25 -7.30 7.24
CA PHE A 121 3.58 -7.33 6.61
C PHE A 121 4.60 -8.04 7.50
N ARG A 122 5.31 -9.04 6.97
CA ARG A 122 6.27 -9.89 7.70
C ARG A 122 5.68 -10.60 8.93
N ARG A 123 4.36 -10.83 8.92
CA ARG A 123 3.64 -11.56 9.98
C ARG A 123 3.20 -12.94 9.51
N GLU A 124 3.79 -13.48 8.46
CA GLU A 124 3.49 -14.83 7.98
C GLU A 124 3.58 -15.86 9.12
N GLY A 125 2.56 -16.71 9.26
CA GLY A 125 2.46 -17.68 10.34
C GLY A 125 2.01 -17.11 11.70
N LEU A 126 1.75 -15.81 11.80
CA LEU A 126 1.09 -15.20 12.96
C LEU A 126 -0.40 -15.02 12.72
N ALA A 127 -1.17 -14.97 13.81
CA ALA A 127 -2.60 -14.73 13.77
C ALA A 127 -2.95 -13.36 13.16
N CYS A 128 -4.02 -13.32 12.37
CA CYS A 128 -4.59 -12.10 11.83
C CYS A 128 -5.20 -11.27 12.97
N PRO A 129 -4.95 -9.94 13.03
CA PRO A 129 -5.55 -9.08 14.06
C PRO A 129 -7.09 -9.03 14.06
N ARG A 130 -7.74 -9.34 12.94
CA ARG A 130 -9.21 -9.43 12.81
C ARG A 130 -9.75 -10.84 13.03
N HIS A 131 -8.92 -11.87 12.79
CA HIS A 131 -9.31 -13.28 12.86
C HIS A 131 -8.21 -14.07 13.57
N PRO A 132 -8.28 -14.17 14.91
CA PRO A 132 -7.20 -14.78 15.72
C PRO A 132 -6.88 -16.23 15.35
N ASP A 133 -7.85 -16.97 14.81
CA ASP A 133 -7.69 -18.37 14.42
C ASP A 133 -7.15 -18.55 12.98
N VAL A 134 -6.93 -17.45 12.25
CA VAL A 134 -6.47 -17.46 10.86
C VAL A 134 -5.06 -16.90 10.79
N MET A 135 -4.15 -17.68 10.22
CA MET A 135 -2.76 -17.25 10.05
C MET A 135 -2.59 -16.37 8.82
N ILE A 136 -1.72 -15.38 8.92
CA ILE A 136 -1.28 -14.57 7.78
C ILE A 136 -0.45 -15.45 6.85
N GLU A 137 -0.76 -15.38 5.56
CA GLU A 137 -0.07 -16.09 4.49
C GLU A 137 0.84 -15.16 3.71
N LYS A 138 1.88 -15.73 3.12
CA LYS A 138 2.77 -15.04 2.21
C LYS A 138 2.66 -15.64 0.82
N ILE A 139 2.15 -14.84 -0.10
CA ILE A 139 2.01 -15.17 -1.51
C ILE A 139 2.91 -14.27 -2.37
N ARG A 140 2.88 -14.49 -3.69
CA ARG A 140 3.58 -13.62 -4.65
C ARG A 140 2.57 -12.95 -5.58
N VAL A 141 2.53 -11.62 -5.56
CA VAL A 141 1.68 -10.80 -6.43
C VAL A 141 2.52 -9.68 -7.04
N ALA A 142 2.33 -9.41 -8.33
CA ALA A 142 3.11 -8.40 -9.06
C ALA A 142 4.64 -8.57 -8.91
N GLY A 143 5.11 -9.83 -8.82
CA GLY A 143 6.53 -10.15 -8.65
C GLY A 143 7.11 -9.89 -7.25
N ARG A 144 6.29 -9.49 -6.27
CA ARG A 144 6.73 -9.16 -4.91
C ARG A 144 6.10 -10.08 -3.85
N GLY A 145 6.86 -10.37 -2.79
CA GLY A 145 6.32 -11.03 -1.60
C GLY A 145 5.19 -10.19 -1.00
N THR A 146 4.07 -10.82 -0.70
CA THR A 146 2.81 -10.17 -0.37
C THR A 146 2.16 -10.91 0.79
N HIS A 147 1.84 -10.20 1.87
CA HIS A 147 1.26 -10.80 3.07
C HIS A 147 -0.24 -10.51 3.11
N ILE A 148 -1.04 -11.55 3.37
CA ILE A 148 -2.50 -11.47 3.34
C ILE A 148 -3.12 -12.24 4.50
N CYS A 149 -4.35 -11.86 4.88
CA CYS A 149 -5.24 -12.77 5.61
C CYS A 149 -6.20 -13.43 4.61
N PRO A 150 -6.20 -14.78 4.48
CA PRO A 150 -7.03 -15.48 3.48
C PRO A 150 -8.54 -15.34 3.71
N VAL A 151 -8.96 -14.95 4.93
CA VAL A 151 -10.37 -14.72 5.28
C VAL A 151 -10.78 -13.25 5.16
N CYS A 152 -9.90 -12.30 5.52
CA CYS A 152 -10.20 -10.87 5.32
C CYS A 152 -10.20 -10.47 3.85
N GLN A 153 -9.35 -11.12 3.04
CA GLN A 153 -9.04 -10.70 1.68
C GLN A 153 -9.38 -11.82 0.72
N VAL A 154 -10.57 -11.76 0.12
CA VAL A 154 -11.05 -12.75 -0.85
C VAL A 154 -10.92 -12.18 -2.27
N ILE A 155 -10.50 -13.02 -3.22
CA ILE A 155 -10.37 -12.60 -4.62
C ILE A 155 -11.73 -12.25 -5.21
N GLN A 156 -11.83 -11.09 -5.85
CA GLN A 156 -13.06 -10.65 -6.52
C GLN A 156 -12.96 -10.98 -8.02
N SER A 157 -14.06 -11.47 -8.58
CA SER A 157 -14.16 -11.89 -9.99
C SER A 157 -14.79 -10.81 -10.85
#